data_AF-A0A6A6NMS1-F1
#
_entry.id   AF-A0A6A6NMS1-F1
#
_cell.length_a   1.000
_cell.length_b   1.000
_cell.length_c   1.000
_cell.angle_alpha   90.00
_cell.angle_beta   90.00
_cell.angle_gamma   90.00
#
_symmetry.space_group_name_H-M   'P 1'
#
loop_
_entity.id
_entity.type
_entity.pdbx_description
1 polymer ?
#
loop_
_entity_poly.entity_id
_entity_poly.type
_entity_poly.pdbx_seq_one_letter_code
_entity_poly.pdbx_strand_id
1 'polypeptide(L)'
;MDEIAEEKIAEEKQRLLEALRRLDEEDRRLDEARRQREEAETRAAQAERAVLPTTLTGTRGDTTRPTGRLYPKRIIPWEGFATRQRTIWEKLSNSSFSSSRVFPSPHQLDYVRSMLAPVGCEASLRHVARSVVQDAVKKLVREVYHDPALQVQLNLRGIVTFESQFIEEGPVRCVYQQADGQNGLTGEILPDDIINCDDESVEYLSKRLMAAVVTQCFSYMIRHGLQDGYIFTGEAVIFLHIPEDPTTVYYHICIPSLDVSEDDDDRLYRTALAQVFAFTLHALATDPPPQAWFDATAGLKTWAVEYVDILKKIPKTKRKPGQLPSSYKTEKWEESACAPIPTPARCAQAAETGPRHNDALDAESQVSIKERPFCTHKCLLGLLYGSTLDPACPNMASHRKEHLPQDQFLHLIRTQLATDRGSDADCYPLYLKGSRGALFKVRLSSHGYTLIAKGMESHQEHLNHERNMYTHALKVQGACIPVCVGKTSLLRPYYHSGGKYMHMLFLSWAGKPLFKYISPDNRSFYKRKAARALQGLHQQNVIHGDAAL
;
A
#
# COMPACT_ATOMS: atom_id res chain seq x y z
N MET A 1 60.53 -11.54 -41.64
CA MET A 1 59.05 -11.61 -41.57
C MET A 1 58.59 -12.50 -40.43
N ASP A 2 59.35 -13.55 -40.07
CA ASP A 2 58.98 -14.45 -38.97
C ASP A 2 59.04 -13.81 -37.57
N GLU A 3 60.01 -12.93 -37.30
CA GLU A 3 60.18 -12.34 -35.97
C GLU A 3 59.02 -11.41 -35.55
N ILE A 4 58.46 -10.64 -36.50
CA ILE A 4 57.28 -9.78 -36.28
C ILE A 4 56.00 -10.62 -36.11
N ALA A 5 55.94 -11.79 -36.78
CA ALA A 5 54.81 -12.72 -36.64
C ALA A 5 54.87 -13.44 -35.29
N GLU A 6 56.05 -13.87 -34.85
CA GLU A 6 56.27 -14.49 -33.54
C GLU A 6 56.02 -13.51 -32.39
N GLU A 7 56.43 -12.25 -32.52
CA GLU A 7 56.16 -11.21 -31.53
C GLU A 7 54.65 -10.93 -31.39
N LYS A 8 53.92 -10.86 -32.52
CA LYS A 8 52.45 -10.74 -32.49
C LYS A 8 51.77 -11.94 -31.85
N ILE A 9 52.23 -13.17 -32.14
CA ILE A 9 51.69 -14.39 -31.52
C ILE A 9 51.99 -14.40 -30.02
N ALA A 10 53.17 -13.94 -29.59
CA ALA A 10 53.54 -13.83 -28.19
C ALA A 10 52.68 -12.80 -27.45
N GLU A 11 52.44 -11.62 -28.03
CA GLU A 11 51.54 -10.60 -27.49
C GLU A 11 50.10 -11.09 -27.39
N GLU A 12 49.60 -11.79 -28.42
CA GLU A 12 48.23 -12.32 -28.44
C GLU A 12 48.05 -13.44 -27.41
N LYS A 13 49.06 -14.31 -27.27
CA LYS A 13 49.10 -15.36 -26.23
C LYS A 13 49.16 -14.75 -24.82
N GLN A 14 49.89 -13.64 -24.64
CA GLN A 14 49.93 -12.93 -23.37
C GLN A 14 48.60 -12.27 -23.03
N ARG A 15 47.92 -11.66 -24.01
CA ARG A 15 46.55 -11.12 -23.83
C ARG A 15 45.55 -12.22 -23.48
N LEU A 16 45.65 -13.40 -24.10
CA LEU A 16 44.79 -14.55 -23.80
C LEU A 16 45.03 -15.10 -22.39
N LEU A 17 46.30 -15.18 -21.96
CA LEU A 17 46.67 -15.56 -20.60
C LEU A 17 46.18 -14.56 -19.54
N GLU A 18 46.28 -13.26 -19.82
CA GLU A 18 45.73 -12.23 -18.93
C GLU A 18 44.19 -12.26 -18.89
N ALA A 19 43.53 -12.50 -20.02
CA ALA A 19 42.08 -12.67 -20.07
C ALA A 19 41.61 -13.90 -19.28
N LEU A 20 42.31 -15.04 -19.40
CA LEU A 20 42.04 -16.25 -18.61
C LEU A 20 42.23 -16.02 -17.11
N ARG A 21 43.27 -15.29 -16.70
CA ARG A 21 43.46 -14.92 -15.28
C ARG A 21 42.38 -13.99 -14.76
N ARG A 22 41.85 -13.08 -15.59
CA ARG A 22 40.73 -12.22 -15.20
C ARG A 22 39.44 -13.03 -15.03
N LEU A 23 39.18 -14.00 -15.92
CA LEU A 23 38.05 -14.91 -15.81
C LEU A 23 38.15 -15.79 -14.54
N ASP A 24 39.32 -16.35 -14.25
CA ASP A 24 39.55 -17.16 -13.05
C ASP A 24 39.39 -16.35 -11.74
N GLU A 25 39.87 -15.10 -11.74
CA GLU A 25 39.67 -14.18 -10.62
C GLU A 25 38.19 -13.76 -10.47
N GLU A 26 37.46 -13.62 -11.57
CA GLU A 26 36.02 -13.32 -11.59
C GLU A 26 35.20 -14.52 -11.09
N ASP A 27 35.48 -15.74 -11.56
CA ASP A 27 34.87 -16.99 -11.06
C ASP A 27 35.12 -17.15 -9.57
N ARG A 28 36.36 -16.95 -9.11
CA ARG A 28 36.68 -17.06 -7.69
C ARG A 28 35.99 -15.99 -6.83
N ARG A 29 35.72 -14.80 -7.38
CA ARG A 29 34.91 -13.77 -6.72
C ARG A 29 33.43 -14.15 -6.68
N LEU A 30 32.90 -14.73 -7.76
CA LEU A 30 31.53 -15.22 -7.82
C LEU A 30 31.32 -16.39 -6.83
N ASP A 31 32.28 -17.31 -6.73
CA ASP A 31 32.26 -18.43 -5.78
C ASP A 31 32.31 -17.96 -4.33
N GLU A 32 33.19 -17.01 -4.01
CA GLU A 32 33.27 -16.44 -2.66
C GLU A 32 32.00 -15.65 -2.31
N ALA A 33 31.43 -14.89 -3.26
CA ALA A 33 30.15 -14.21 -3.08
C ALA A 33 28.99 -15.20 -2.87
N ARG A 34 28.98 -16.31 -3.63
CA ARG A 34 28.03 -17.40 -3.46
C ARG A 34 28.15 -18.04 -2.09
N ARG A 35 29.37 -18.34 -1.62
CA ARG A 35 29.58 -18.92 -0.28
C ARG A 35 29.13 -17.98 0.84
N GLN A 36 29.44 -16.68 0.72
CA GLN A 36 28.97 -15.68 1.67
C GLN A 36 27.45 -15.54 1.69
N ARG A 37 26.81 -15.70 0.53
CA ARG A 37 25.35 -15.74 0.39
C ARG A 37 24.76 -16.97 1.07
N GLU A 38 25.26 -18.16 0.79
CA GLU A 38 24.81 -19.41 1.44
C GLU A 38 24.98 -19.36 2.97
N GLU A 39 26.08 -18.77 3.46
CA GLU A 39 26.31 -18.52 4.88
C GLU A 39 25.33 -17.49 5.48
N ALA A 40 24.95 -16.45 4.74
CA ALA A 40 23.96 -15.48 5.18
C ALA A 40 22.54 -16.09 5.20
N GLU A 41 22.21 -16.91 4.20
CA GLU A 41 20.93 -17.60 4.06
C GLU A 41 20.72 -18.65 5.16
N THR A 42 21.76 -19.43 5.48
CA THR A 42 21.75 -20.35 6.64
C THR A 42 21.54 -19.59 7.95
N ARG A 43 22.22 -18.46 8.17
CA ARG A 43 22.03 -17.61 9.38
C ARG A 43 20.61 -17.09 9.49
N ALA A 44 20.01 -16.63 8.39
CA ALA A 44 18.64 -16.13 8.38
C ALA A 44 17.59 -17.23 8.57
N ALA A 45 17.79 -18.43 7.99
CA ALA A 45 16.92 -19.58 8.24
C ALA A 45 16.98 -20.06 9.70
N GLN A 46 18.18 -20.07 10.31
CA GLN A 46 18.36 -20.37 11.73
C GLN A 46 17.72 -19.30 12.63
N ALA A 47 17.85 -18.02 12.26
CA ALA A 47 17.22 -16.91 12.94
C ALA A 47 15.70 -17.07 13.05
N GLU A 48 15.05 -17.50 11.97
CA GLU A 48 13.59 -17.62 11.95
C GLU A 48 13.10 -18.86 12.71
N ARG A 49 13.76 -20.02 12.53
CA ARG A 49 13.45 -21.24 13.30
C ARG A 49 13.61 -21.01 14.82
N ALA A 50 14.54 -20.14 15.23
CA ALA A 50 14.77 -19.82 16.64
C ALA A 50 13.67 -18.92 17.23
N VAL A 51 12.89 -18.22 16.40
CA VAL A 51 12.03 -17.12 16.82
C VAL A 51 10.53 -17.44 16.70
N LEU A 52 10.13 -18.41 15.87
CA LEU A 52 8.76 -18.93 15.85
C LEU A 52 8.51 -19.85 17.07
N PRO A 53 7.62 -19.48 18.01
CA PRO A 53 7.44 -20.23 19.25
C PRO A 53 6.76 -21.59 18.99
N THR A 54 7.49 -22.67 19.30
CA THR A 54 7.07 -24.07 19.07
C THR A 54 6.05 -24.59 20.09
N THR A 55 5.75 -23.84 21.15
CA THR A 55 4.87 -24.27 22.25
C THR A 55 3.96 -23.16 22.72
N LEU A 56 2.68 -23.24 22.35
CA LEU A 56 1.65 -22.32 22.84
C LEU A 56 0.80 -23.02 23.90
N THR A 57 0.19 -22.28 24.82
CA THR A 57 -0.83 -22.76 25.78
C THR A 57 -2.06 -21.85 25.67
N GLY A 58 -3.27 -22.40 25.68
CA GLY A 58 -4.47 -21.66 25.32
C GLY A 58 -5.10 -20.88 26.47
N THR A 59 -5.49 -19.62 26.25
CA THR A 59 -6.34 -18.85 27.19
C THR A 59 -7.35 -17.92 26.49
N ARG A 60 -8.40 -17.56 27.25
CA ARG A 60 -9.63 -16.85 26.88
C ARG A 60 -9.46 -15.33 26.90
N GLY A 61 -10.02 -14.62 25.93
CA GLY A 61 -10.21 -13.16 25.93
C GLY A 61 -11.64 -12.80 25.50
N ASP A 62 -12.17 -11.70 26.03
CA ASP A 62 -13.51 -11.17 25.75
C ASP A 62 -13.53 -10.31 24.48
N THR A 63 -14.66 -10.33 23.78
CA THR A 63 -14.81 -9.88 22.38
C THR A 63 -15.57 -8.56 22.21
N THR A 64 -15.04 -7.67 21.38
CA THR A 64 -15.69 -6.49 20.80
C THR A 64 -16.70 -6.87 19.71
N ARG A 65 -17.83 -6.15 19.65
CA ARG A 65 -19.02 -6.47 18.83
C ARG A 65 -18.80 -6.25 17.30
N PRO A 66 -18.82 -7.29 16.45
CA PRO A 66 -18.58 -7.28 15.01
C PRO A 66 -19.80 -7.25 14.05
N THR A 67 -21.05 -7.17 14.50
CA THR A 67 -22.23 -7.12 13.60
C THR A 67 -22.15 -6.03 12.52
N GLY A 68 -22.45 -6.38 11.25
CA GLY A 68 -22.62 -5.42 10.15
C GLY A 68 -21.43 -5.27 9.19
N ARG A 69 -20.52 -6.25 9.14
CA ARG A 69 -19.32 -6.23 8.28
C ARG A 69 -19.59 -6.71 6.86
N LEU A 70 -18.96 -6.10 5.87
CA LEU A 70 -19.07 -6.54 4.47
C LEU A 70 -18.34 -7.87 4.29
N TYR A 71 -18.91 -8.80 3.51
CA TYR A 71 -18.25 -10.05 3.17
C TYR A 71 -18.10 -10.25 1.66
N PRO A 72 -17.05 -10.95 1.21
CA PRO A 72 -16.83 -11.19 -0.21
C PRO A 72 -17.85 -12.20 -0.75
N LYS A 73 -18.15 -12.15 -2.05
CA LYS A 73 -18.94 -13.20 -2.70
C LYS A 73 -18.16 -14.50 -2.87
N ARG A 74 -16.83 -14.41 -3.02
CA ARG A 74 -15.95 -15.54 -3.31
C ARG A 74 -14.63 -15.41 -2.53
N ILE A 75 -14.19 -16.51 -1.94
CA ILE A 75 -12.87 -16.65 -1.31
C ILE A 75 -12.14 -17.76 -2.08
N ILE A 76 -11.05 -17.43 -2.77
CA ILE A 76 -10.43 -18.31 -3.78
C ILE A 76 -8.93 -18.50 -3.49
N PRO A 77 -8.35 -19.70 -3.69
CA PRO A 77 -6.90 -19.88 -3.62
C PRO A 77 -6.15 -18.97 -4.61
N TRP A 78 -4.97 -18.50 -4.21
CA TRP A 78 -4.18 -17.58 -5.01
C TRP A 78 -3.08 -18.30 -5.79
N GLU A 79 -3.40 -18.73 -7.02
CA GLU A 79 -2.49 -19.52 -7.88
C GLU A 79 -1.21 -18.76 -8.31
N GLY A 80 -1.26 -17.42 -8.41
CA GLY A 80 -0.12 -16.59 -8.84
C GLY A 80 0.77 -16.06 -7.72
N PHE A 81 0.56 -16.46 -6.46
CA PHE A 81 1.26 -15.86 -5.31
C PHE A 81 2.77 -16.10 -5.36
N ALA A 82 3.21 -17.34 -5.63
CA ALA A 82 4.62 -17.70 -5.71
C ALA A 82 5.37 -16.86 -6.75
N THR A 83 4.84 -16.79 -7.98
CA THR A 83 5.41 -15.97 -9.05
C THR A 83 5.52 -14.49 -8.66
N ARG A 84 4.48 -13.94 -8.02
CA ARG A 84 4.44 -12.55 -7.55
C ARG A 84 5.54 -12.28 -6.51
N GLN A 85 5.79 -13.22 -5.60
CA GLN A 85 6.88 -13.15 -4.62
C GLN A 85 8.26 -13.25 -5.28
N ARG A 86 8.43 -14.14 -6.27
CA ARG A 86 9.70 -14.36 -6.97
C ARG A 86 10.19 -13.09 -7.66
N THR A 87 9.30 -12.41 -8.39
CA THR A 87 9.65 -11.20 -9.14
C THR A 87 10.21 -10.09 -8.26
N ILE A 88 9.75 -9.97 -7.00
CA ILE A 88 10.31 -9.00 -6.04
C ILE A 88 11.72 -9.42 -5.63
N TRP A 89 11.92 -10.69 -5.31
CA TRP A 89 13.23 -11.22 -4.93
C TRP A 89 14.25 -11.16 -6.07
N GLU A 90 13.87 -11.45 -7.30
CA GLU A 90 14.74 -11.27 -8.48
C GLU A 90 15.21 -9.82 -8.62
N LYS A 91 14.31 -8.84 -8.42
CA LYS A 91 14.67 -7.41 -8.46
C LYS A 91 15.63 -7.02 -7.32
N LEU A 92 15.41 -7.55 -6.12
CA LEU A 92 16.26 -7.30 -4.95
C LEU A 92 17.64 -7.96 -5.09
N SER A 93 17.70 -9.20 -5.58
CA SER A 93 18.94 -9.96 -5.77
C SER A 93 19.88 -9.30 -6.79
N ASN A 94 19.30 -8.66 -7.81
CA ASN A 94 20.04 -7.93 -8.84
C ASN A 94 20.50 -6.52 -8.40
N SER A 95 20.38 -6.18 -7.12
CA SER A 95 20.64 -4.83 -6.59
C SER A 95 21.73 -4.80 -5.52
N SER A 96 22.12 -3.59 -5.10
CA SER A 96 23.07 -3.36 -4.01
C SER A 96 22.60 -3.90 -2.64
N PHE A 97 21.30 -4.17 -2.50
CA PHE A 97 20.67 -4.66 -1.27
C PHE A 97 21.24 -6.01 -0.80
N SER A 98 21.58 -6.90 -1.74
CA SER A 98 22.15 -8.23 -1.44
C SER A 98 23.52 -8.17 -0.74
N SER A 99 24.23 -7.05 -0.88
CA SER A 99 25.55 -6.82 -0.27
C SER A 99 25.48 -6.17 1.12
N SER A 100 24.30 -5.69 1.54
CA SER A 100 24.12 -5.02 2.83
C SER A 100 23.82 -6.04 3.94
N ARG A 101 24.61 -6.03 5.03
CA ARG A 101 24.37 -6.88 6.20
C ARG A 101 23.24 -6.32 7.07
N VAL A 102 22.00 -6.49 6.63
CA VAL A 102 20.82 -5.98 7.36
C VAL A 102 20.35 -6.94 8.47
N PHE A 103 20.72 -8.22 8.36
CA PHE A 103 20.27 -9.29 9.27
C PHE A 103 20.96 -9.27 10.65
N PRO A 104 20.24 -9.52 11.76
CA PRO A 104 20.80 -9.63 13.10
C PRO A 104 21.78 -10.79 13.25
N SER A 105 22.76 -10.68 14.16
CA SER A 105 23.68 -11.78 14.48
C SER A 105 22.99 -12.89 15.30
N PRO A 106 23.52 -14.14 15.31
CA PRO A 106 22.96 -15.24 16.11
C PRO A 106 22.78 -14.89 17.60
N HIS A 107 23.72 -14.16 18.20
CA HIS A 107 23.62 -13.70 19.58
C HIS A 107 22.49 -12.68 19.81
N GLN A 108 22.20 -11.81 18.82
CA GLN A 108 21.07 -10.89 18.90
C GLN A 108 19.74 -11.64 18.80
N LEU A 109 19.70 -12.74 18.04
CA LEU A 109 18.53 -13.59 17.88
C LEU A 109 18.30 -14.44 19.13
N ASP A 110 19.36 -14.97 19.76
CA ASP A 110 19.27 -15.64 21.06
C ASP A 110 18.84 -14.69 22.18
N TYR A 111 19.27 -13.42 22.13
CA TYR A 111 18.80 -12.39 23.06
C TYR A 111 17.32 -12.09 22.86
N VAL A 112 16.86 -11.86 21.62
CA VAL A 112 15.44 -11.67 21.31
C VAL A 112 14.63 -12.90 21.72
N ARG A 113 15.10 -14.11 21.42
CA ARG A 113 14.51 -15.38 21.86
C ARG A 113 14.40 -15.48 23.38
N SER A 114 15.41 -15.02 24.12
CA SER A 114 15.39 -15.01 25.60
C SER A 114 14.32 -14.06 26.17
N MET A 115 13.93 -13.04 25.40
CA MET A 115 12.86 -12.10 25.76
C MET A 115 11.46 -12.54 25.29
N LEU A 116 11.38 -13.50 24.36
CA LEU A 116 10.12 -14.02 23.84
C LEU A 116 9.58 -15.11 24.78
N ALA A 117 8.58 -14.76 25.59
CA ALA A 117 7.83 -15.73 26.37
C ALA A 117 7.07 -16.71 25.45
N PRO A 118 6.85 -17.99 25.86
CA PRO A 118 5.94 -18.89 25.15
C PRO A 118 4.60 -18.21 24.91
N VAL A 119 4.05 -18.27 23.69
CA VAL A 119 2.80 -17.57 23.39
C VAL A 119 1.65 -18.28 24.11
N GLY A 120 1.32 -17.79 25.31
CA GLY A 120 0.22 -18.28 26.14
C GLY A 120 -1.10 -17.53 25.93
N CYS A 121 -1.07 -16.42 25.19
CA CYS A 121 -2.22 -15.55 24.95
C CYS A 121 -2.02 -14.65 23.71
N GLU A 122 -3.11 -14.03 23.23
CA GLU A 122 -3.14 -13.13 22.07
C GLU A 122 -2.17 -11.93 22.22
N ALA A 123 -2.04 -11.40 23.43
CA ALA A 123 -1.13 -10.29 23.71
C ALA A 123 0.35 -10.68 23.51
N SER A 124 0.70 -11.92 23.83
CA SER A 124 2.05 -12.46 23.56
C SER A 124 2.23 -12.71 22.06
N LEU A 125 1.24 -13.23 21.35
CA LEU A 125 1.30 -13.44 19.89
C LEU A 125 1.52 -12.11 19.15
N ARG A 126 0.79 -11.08 19.58
CA ARG A 126 0.92 -9.70 19.11
C ARG A 126 2.33 -9.17 19.30
N HIS A 127 2.93 -9.41 20.48
CA HIS A 127 4.28 -8.98 20.76
C HIS A 127 5.27 -9.70 19.84
N VAL A 128 5.14 -11.02 19.66
CA VAL A 128 5.99 -11.79 18.74
C VAL A 128 5.84 -11.30 17.30
N ALA A 129 4.62 -11.26 16.76
CA ALA A 129 4.37 -10.82 15.38
C ALA A 129 4.89 -9.40 15.12
N ARG A 130 4.73 -8.49 16.09
CA ARG A 130 5.22 -7.11 15.98
C ARG A 130 6.75 -7.04 16.06
N SER A 131 7.35 -7.62 17.10
CA SER A 131 8.77 -7.47 17.39
C SER A 131 9.67 -8.31 16.49
N VAL A 132 9.18 -9.44 15.99
CA VAL A 132 9.94 -10.35 15.12
C VAL A 132 9.76 -10.02 13.66
N VAL A 133 8.50 -9.94 13.21
CA VAL A 133 8.21 -9.84 11.78
C VAL A 133 8.03 -8.39 11.40
N GLN A 134 7.07 -7.66 11.99
CA GLN A 134 6.76 -6.30 11.55
C GLN A 134 7.93 -5.32 11.72
N ASP A 135 8.63 -5.35 12.85
CA ASP A 135 9.74 -4.42 13.11
C ASP A 135 10.98 -4.76 12.26
N ALA A 136 11.24 -6.04 11.99
CA ALA A 136 12.27 -6.46 11.04
C ALA A 136 11.92 -6.04 9.61
N VAL A 137 10.68 -6.23 9.17
CA VAL A 137 10.20 -5.75 7.86
C VAL A 137 10.31 -4.23 7.76
N LYS A 138 9.92 -3.48 8.79
CA LYS A 138 10.10 -2.00 8.82
C LYS A 138 11.56 -1.62 8.62
N LYS A 139 12.49 -2.33 9.26
CA LYS A 139 13.92 -2.07 9.11
C LYS A 139 14.37 -2.35 7.68
N LEU A 140 14.02 -3.53 7.14
CA LEU A 140 14.37 -3.90 5.76
C LEU A 140 13.80 -2.92 4.74
N VAL A 141 12.54 -2.49 4.89
CA VAL A 141 11.94 -1.50 4.00
C VAL A 141 12.66 -0.15 4.11
N ARG A 142 13.04 0.31 5.31
CA ARG A 142 13.82 1.56 5.44
C ARG A 142 15.14 1.48 4.68
N GLU A 143 15.85 0.35 4.74
CA GLU A 143 17.07 0.15 3.96
C GLU A 143 16.82 0.22 2.45
N VAL A 144 15.71 -0.36 1.95
CA VAL A 144 15.33 -0.21 0.54
C VAL A 144 15.05 1.26 0.18
N TYR A 145 14.43 2.03 1.09
CA TYR A 145 14.21 3.47 0.91
C TYR A 145 15.48 4.33 1.06
N HIS A 146 16.61 3.76 1.53
CA HIS A 146 17.90 4.43 1.49
C HIS A 146 18.59 4.32 0.13
N ASP A 147 18.14 3.41 -0.75
CA ASP A 147 18.63 3.26 -2.12
C ASP A 147 17.62 3.86 -3.14
N PRO A 148 17.94 5.01 -3.77
CA PRO A 148 17.06 5.63 -4.77
C PRO A 148 16.88 4.79 -6.05
N ALA A 149 17.88 3.99 -6.44
CA ALA A 149 17.80 3.17 -7.64
C ALA A 149 16.77 2.03 -7.44
N LEU A 150 16.80 1.42 -6.26
CA LEU A 150 15.82 0.41 -5.86
C LEU A 150 14.40 0.95 -5.76
N GLN A 151 14.22 2.17 -5.23
CA GLN A 151 12.91 2.82 -5.20
C GLN A 151 12.29 2.97 -6.58
N VAL A 152 13.11 3.36 -7.58
CA VAL A 152 12.66 3.49 -8.97
C VAL A 152 12.37 2.12 -9.57
N GLN A 153 13.26 1.14 -9.41
CA GLN A 153 13.13 -0.20 -9.97
C GLN A 153 11.91 -0.97 -9.42
N LEU A 154 11.62 -0.80 -8.13
CA LEU A 154 10.47 -1.39 -7.45
C LEU A 154 9.21 -0.52 -7.55
N ASN A 155 9.29 0.67 -8.16
CA ASN A 155 8.18 1.64 -8.24
C ASN A 155 7.56 1.93 -6.86
N LEU A 156 8.38 2.05 -5.81
CA LEU A 156 7.88 2.24 -4.45
C LEU A 156 7.30 3.63 -4.30
N ARG A 157 6.02 3.71 -3.92
CA ARG A 157 5.28 4.97 -3.74
C ARG A 157 4.78 5.06 -2.29
N GLY A 158 5.18 6.10 -1.56
CA GLY A 158 4.64 6.41 -0.23
C GLY A 158 5.51 5.98 0.95
N ILE A 159 4.93 5.88 2.15
CA ILE A 159 5.59 5.51 3.41
C ILE A 159 4.81 4.35 4.01
N VAL A 160 5.51 3.30 4.47
CA VAL A 160 4.85 2.18 5.16
C VAL A 160 4.35 2.61 6.52
N THR A 161 3.06 2.43 6.75
CA THR A 161 2.48 2.44 8.10
C THR A 161 1.83 1.08 8.33
N PHE A 162 2.33 0.35 9.32
CA PHE A 162 1.72 -0.92 9.72
C PHE A 162 0.59 -0.62 10.70
N GLU A 163 -0.65 -0.65 10.21
CA GLU A 163 -1.83 -0.62 11.05
C GLU A 163 -2.25 -2.06 11.37
N SER A 164 -2.08 -2.49 12.62
CA SER A 164 -2.56 -3.79 13.08
C SER A 164 -3.98 -3.64 13.61
N GLN A 165 -4.96 -4.21 12.91
CA GLN A 165 -6.27 -4.44 13.49
C GLN A 165 -6.34 -5.84 14.07
N PHE A 166 -6.71 -5.90 15.35
CA PHE A 166 -6.89 -7.16 16.05
C PHE A 166 -8.21 -7.76 15.67
N ILE A 167 -8.13 -9.01 15.25
CA ILE A 167 -9.23 -9.95 15.35
C ILE A 167 -9.10 -10.48 16.79
N GLU A 168 -9.93 -9.99 17.72
CA GLU A 168 -9.98 -10.50 19.10
C GLU A 168 -10.49 -11.95 19.06
N GLU A 169 -9.59 -12.87 18.73
CA GLU A 169 -9.89 -14.28 18.57
C GLU A 169 -9.12 -15.09 19.62
N GLY A 170 -9.82 -15.39 20.72
CA GLY A 170 -9.62 -16.68 21.36
C GLY A 170 -9.89 -17.82 20.35
N PRO A 171 -9.46 -19.03 20.67
CA PRO A 171 -8.29 -19.65 20.06
C PRO A 171 -8.45 -19.99 18.56
N VAL A 172 -7.83 -19.21 17.65
CA VAL A 172 -7.57 -19.63 16.25
C VAL A 172 -6.75 -20.92 16.18
N ARG A 173 -6.00 -21.22 17.25
CA ARG A 173 -5.24 -22.45 17.42
C ARG A 173 -6.09 -23.73 17.35
N CYS A 174 -7.39 -23.66 17.63
CA CYS A 174 -8.21 -24.87 17.78
C CYS A 174 -8.88 -25.36 16.49
N VAL A 175 -8.69 -24.69 15.35
CA VAL A 175 -9.49 -25.00 14.13
C VAL A 175 -8.63 -25.12 12.86
N TYR A 176 -7.33 -24.84 12.95
CA TYR A 176 -6.38 -25.13 11.85
C TYR A 176 -6.00 -26.61 11.74
N GLN A 177 -6.19 -27.37 12.79
CA GLN A 177 -5.99 -28.82 12.81
C GLN A 177 -7.16 -29.37 13.59
N GLN A 178 -7.89 -30.34 13.04
CA GLN A 178 -8.45 -31.52 13.72
C GLN A 178 -9.46 -32.23 12.78
N ALA A 179 -9.11 -33.47 12.41
CA ALA A 179 -9.76 -34.45 11.51
C ALA A 179 -9.31 -34.37 10.04
N ASP A 180 -8.40 -35.29 9.68
CA ASP A 180 -8.02 -35.67 8.30
C ASP A 180 -7.17 -34.70 7.45
N GLY A 181 -6.46 -33.75 8.06
CA GLY A 181 -5.48 -32.91 7.35
C GLY A 181 -6.09 -31.82 6.45
N GLN A 182 -7.41 -31.70 6.39
CA GLN A 182 -8.08 -30.65 5.63
C GLN A 182 -8.01 -29.32 6.38
N ASN A 183 -7.29 -28.34 5.82
CA ASN A 183 -7.35 -26.96 6.28
C ASN A 183 -8.76 -26.41 5.95
N GLY A 184 -9.38 -25.63 6.85
CA GLY A 184 -10.67 -24.97 6.61
C GLY A 184 -10.67 -23.97 5.43
N LEU A 185 -9.50 -23.72 4.84
CA LEU A 185 -9.31 -22.99 3.59
C LEU A 185 -8.83 -23.98 2.51
N THR A 186 -9.77 -24.72 1.94
CA THR A 186 -9.51 -25.68 0.85
C THR A 186 -10.45 -25.39 -0.32
N GLY A 187 -9.86 -25.04 -1.47
CA GLY A 187 -10.60 -24.70 -2.68
C GLY A 187 -11.37 -23.37 -2.58
N GLU A 188 -12.29 -23.16 -3.52
CA GLU A 188 -13.17 -22.01 -3.52
C GLU A 188 -14.23 -22.12 -2.41
N ILE A 189 -14.37 -21.04 -1.65
CA ILE A 189 -15.38 -20.89 -0.61
C ILE A 189 -16.36 -19.79 -1.02
N LEU A 190 -17.66 -20.11 -0.96
CA LEU A 190 -18.75 -19.17 -1.16
C LEU A 190 -19.37 -18.83 0.21
N PRO A 191 -19.10 -17.63 0.75
CA PRO A 191 -19.71 -17.14 1.99
C PRO A 191 -21.23 -17.33 2.11
N ASP A 192 -21.98 -17.12 1.03
CA ASP A 192 -23.44 -17.28 1.03
C ASP A 192 -23.88 -18.71 1.36
N ASP A 193 -23.12 -19.71 0.90
CA ASP A 193 -23.38 -21.12 1.18
C ASP A 193 -23.00 -21.47 2.62
N ILE A 194 -22.02 -20.76 3.17
CA ILE A 194 -21.50 -20.99 4.52
C ILE A 194 -22.38 -20.36 5.62
N ILE A 195 -22.98 -19.21 5.35
CA ILE A 195 -23.77 -18.48 6.36
C ILE A 195 -25.06 -19.22 6.69
N ASN A 196 -25.68 -19.85 5.69
CA ASN A 196 -27.05 -20.37 5.76
C ASN A 196 -27.15 -21.88 5.96
N CYS A 197 -26.04 -22.63 6.06
CA CYS A 197 -26.12 -24.05 6.35
C CYS A 197 -26.15 -24.34 7.85
N ASP A 198 -26.98 -25.31 8.19
CA ASP A 198 -27.11 -25.91 9.53
C ASP A 198 -26.20 -27.14 9.72
N ASP A 199 -25.23 -27.35 8.82
CA ASP A 199 -24.24 -28.42 9.00
C ASP A 199 -23.31 -28.10 10.17
N GLU A 200 -23.27 -29.01 11.15
CA GLU A 200 -22.41 -28.94 12.34
C GLU A 200 -21.23 -29.93 12.22
N SER A 201 -20.93 -30.42 11.01
CA SER A 201 -19.73 -31.20 10.72
C SER A 201 -18.47 -30.38 11.01
N VAL A 202 -17.39 -31.06 11.42
CA VAL A 202 -16.15 -30.39 11.81
C VAL A 202 -15.49 -29.70 10.63
N GLU A 203 -15.56 -30.30 9.44
CA GLU A 203 -15.07 -29.70 8.19
C GLU A 203 -15.82 -28.41 7.89
N TYR A 204 -17.16 -28.44 7.95
CA TYR A 204 -17.99 -27.28 7.68
C TYR A 204 -17.80 -26.17 8.72
N LEU A 205 -17.76 -26.51 10.01
CA LEU A 205 -17.49 -25.55 11.08
C LEU A 205 -16.10 -24.91 10.93
N SER A 206 -15.11 -25.66 10.45
CA SER A 206 -13.76 -25.15 10.18
C SER A 206 -13.72 -24.20 8.98
N LYS A 207 -14.39 -24.56 7.88
CA LYS A 207 -14.58 -23.67 6.72
C LYS A 207 -15.32 -22.40 7.10
N ARG A 208 -16.38 -22.53 7.91
CA ARG A 208 -17.18 -21.42 8.42
C ARG A 208 -16.37 -20.46 9.30
N LEU A 209 -15.52 -21.00 10.17
CA LEU A 209 -14.64 -20.18 10.98
C LEU A 209 -13.65 -19.42 10.08
N MET A 210 -12.96 -20.12 9.19
CA MET A 210 -11.96 -19.49 8.32
C MET A 210 -12.56 -18.42 7.41
N ALA A 211 -13.75 -18.67 6.86
CA ALA A 211 -14.49 -17.68 6.10
C ALA A 211 -14.82 -16.44 6.95
N ALA A 212 -15.16 -16.60 8.23
CA ALA A 212 -15.40 -15.48 9.15
C ALA A 212 -14.12 -14.67 9.44
N VAL A 213 -12.98 -15.34 9.67
CA VAL A 213 -11.68 -14.67 9.88
C VAL A 213 -11.28 -13.86 8.64
N VAL A 214 -11.35 -14.48 7.46
CA VAL A 214 -11.05 -13.80 6.18
C VAL A 214 -12.02 -12.65 5.95
N THR A 215 -13.31 -12.83 6.22
CA THR A 215 -14.35 -11.79 6.10
C THR A 215 -14.05 -10.59 7.00
N GLN A 216 -13.57 -10.82 8.22
CA GLN A 216 -13.18 -9.72 9.10
C GLN A 216 -12.03 -8.90 8.53
N CYS A 217 -10.97 -9.56 8.06
CA CYS A 217 -9.84 -8.88 7.43
C CYS A 217 -10.28 -8.16 6.14
N PHE A 218 -11.08 -8.83 5.31
CA PHE A 218 -11.66 -8.28 4.08
C PHE A 218 -12.48 -7.02 4.35
N SER A 219 -13.40 -7.02 5.32
CA SER A 219 -14.21 -5.84 5.64
C SER A 219 -13.34 -4.65 6.07
N TYR A 220 -12.23 -4.91 6.76
CA TYR A 220 -11.27 -3.87 7.10
C TYR A 220 -10.54 -3.35 5.86
N MET A 221 -10.04 -4.26 5.03
CA MET A 221 -9.36 -3.95 3.79
C MET A 221 -10.22 -3.07 2.87
N ILE A 222 -11.50 -3.43 2.67
CA ILE A 222 -12.47 -2.61 1.94
C ILE A 222 -12.60 -1.21 2.54
N ARG A 223 -12.83 -1.12 3.85
CA ARG A 223 -13.04 0.17 4.53
C ARG A 223 -11.84 1.09 4.36
N HIS A 224 -10.62 0.57 4.47
CA HIS A 224 -9.40 1.37 4.41
C HIS A 224 -8.85 1.55 2.99
N GLY A 225 -9.39 0.84 2.00
CA GLY A 225 -8.91 0.87 0.62
C GLY A 225 -7.61 0.10 0.43
N LEU A 226 -7.47 -1.01 1.13
CA LEU A 226 -6.32 -1.90 1.05
C LEU A 226 -6.66 -3.06 0.12
N GLN A 227 -5.78 -3.33 -0.84
CA GLN A 227 -5.91 -4.51 -1.71
C GLN A 227 -5.11 -5.70 -1.20
N ASP A 228 -4.04 -5.47 -0.47
CA ASP A 228 -3.16 -6.51 0.07
C ASP A 228 -3.23 -6.51 1.61
N GLY A 229 -3.40 -7.69 2.21
CA GLY A 229 -3.49 -7.88 3.66
C GLY A 229 -2.97 -9.26 4.07
N TYR A 230 -2.71 -9.47 5.35
CA TYR A 230 -2.37 -10.80 5.85
C TYR A 230 -2.88 -11.03 7.26
N ILE A 231 -3.11 -12.30 7.61
CA ILE A 231 -3.53 -12.76 8.93
C ILE A 231 -2.40 -13.63 9.50
N PHE A 232 -1.99 -13.34 10.74
CA PHE A 232 -0.97 -14.10 11.44
C PHE A 232 -1.62 -14.99 12.50
N THR A 233 -1.46 -16.31 12.36
CA THR A 233 -2.07 -17.29 13.27
C THR A 233 -1.10 -17.83 14.32
N GLY A 234 0.19 -17.47 14.23
CA GLY A 234 1.27 -17.99 15.08
C GLY A 234 2.04 -19.16 14.48
N GLU A 235 1.37 -20.00 13.69
CA GLU A 235 1.97 -21.14 12.98
C GLU A 235 1.95 -20.94 11.46
N ALA A 236 0.94 -20.22 10.95
CA ALA A 236 0.78 -19.91 9.54
C ALA A 236 0.56 -18.41 9.30
N VAL A 237 0.95 -17.95 8.12
CA VAL A 237 0.64 -16.63 7.57
C VAL A 237 -0.34 -16.82 6.43
N ILE A 238 -1.50 -16.17 6.50
CA ILE A 238 -2.50 -16.19 5.43
C ILE A 238 -2.41 -14.84 4.71
N PHE A 239 -1.94 -14.84 3.47
CA PHE A 239 -1.93 -13.65 2.62
C PHE A 239 -3.27 -13.51 1.92
N LEU A 240 -3.76 -12.28 1.83
CA LEU A 240 -5.04 -11.93 1.20
C LEU A 240 -4.80 -10.85 0.14
N HIS A 241 -5.46 -11.01 -1.01
CA HIS A 241 -5.46 -10.00 -2.07
C HIS A 241 -6.86 -9.79 -2.64
N ILE A 242 -7.29 -8.53 -2.69
CA ILE A 242 -8.54 -8.11 -3.32
C ILE A 242 -8.19 -7.50 -4.69
N PRO A 243 -8.62 -8.14 -5.79
CA PRO A 243 -8.33 -7.65 -7.13
C PRO A 243 -9.18 -6.42 -7.48
N GLU A 244 -9.22 -6.05 -8.76
CA GLU A 244 -10.07 -4.96 -9.27
C GLU A 244 -11.55 -5.21 -9.02
N ASP A 245 -12.00 -6.47 -9.02
CA ASP A 245 -13.32 -6.85 -8.53
C ASP A 245 -13.28 -7.01 -7.00
N PRO A 246 -13.87 -6.06 -6.24
CA PRO A 246 -13.86 -6.12 -4.79
C PRO A 246 -14.77 -7.21 -4.22
N THR A 247 -15.51 -7.96 -5.05
CA THR A 247 -16.38 -9.03 -4.57
C THR A 247 -15.66 -10.34 -4.34
N THR A 248 -14.40 -10.45 -4.77
CA THR A 248 -13.58 -11.65 -4.61
C THR A 248 -12.39 -11.34 -3.71
N VAL A 249 -11.96 -12.30 -2.90
CA VAL A 249 -10.67 -12.24 -2.19
C VAL A 249 -9.87 -13.50 -2.47
N TYR A 250 -8.63 -13.30 -2.90
CA TYR A 250 -7.66 -14.37 -3.06
C TYR A 250 -6.94 -14.62 -1.74
N TYR A 251 -6.67 -15.89 -1.42
CA TYR A 251 -5.90 -16.26 -0.24
C TYR A 251 -4.73 -17.20 -0.58
N HIS A 252 -3.62 -17.05 0.12
CA HIS A 252 -2.49 -17.98 0.09
C HIS A 252 -2.04 -18.28 1.52
N ILE A 253 -1.72 -19.54 1.83
CA ILE A 253 -1.32 -19.96 3.17
C ILE A 253 0.14 -20.36 3.12
N CYS A 254 0.98 -19.70 3.93
CA CYS A 254 2.35 -20.13 4.19
C CYS A 254 2.45 -20.70 5.60
N ILE A 255 3.11 -21.84 5.73
CA ILE A 255 3.46 -22.47 7.00
C ILE A 255 4.99 -22.57 7.04
N PRO A 256 5.70 -21.58 7.59
CA PRO A 256 7.17 -21.51 7.51
C PRO A 256 7.87 -22.77 8.03
N SER A 257 7.33 -23.42 9.06
CA SER A 257 7.90 -24.66 9.59
C SER A 257 7.85 -25.85 8.63
N LEU A 258 6.95 -25.81 7.64
CA LEU A 258 6.79 -26.82 6.59
C LEU A 258 7.40 -26.38 5.26
N ASP A 259 7.31 -25.09 4.93
CA ASP A 259 7.77 -24.55 3.65
C ASP A 259 9.30 -24.42 3.57
N VAL A 260 9.98 -24.25 4.71
CA VAL A 260 11.44 -24.11 4.79
C VAL A 260 12.11 -25.50 4.86
N SER A 261 12.46 -26.08 3.71
CA SER A 261 13.27 -27.32 3.63
C SER A 261 14.76 -27.01 3.57
N GLU A 262 15.60 -27.92 4.10
CA GLU A 262 17.06 -27.74 4.13
C GLU A 262 17.73 -27.87 2.76
N ASP A 263 17.07 -28.56 1.82
CA ASP A 263 17.57 -28.89 0.48
C ASP A 263 17.03 -27.96 -0.64
N ASP A 264 16.40 -26.82 -0.29
CA ASP A 264 15.84 -25.86 -1.25
C ASP A 264 16.71 -24.61 -1.35
N ASP A 265 17.16 -24.27 -2.56
CA ASP A 265 17.95 -23.06 -2.84
C ASP A 265 17.16 -21.78 -2.52
N ASP A 266 15.81 -21.85 -2.53
CA ASP A 266 14.92 -20.74 -2.20
C ASP A 266 14.54 -20.69 -0.69
N ARG A 267 15.24 -21.44 0.17
CA ARG A 267 14.92 -21.57 1.60
C ARG A 267 14.78 -20.22 2.34
N LEU A 268 15.61 -19.22 2.00
CA LEU A 268 15.52 -17.88 2.57
C LEU A 268 14.18 -17.21 2.22
N TYR A 269 13.73 -17.34 0.98
CA TYR A 269 12.56 -16.65 0.46
C TYR A 269 11.25 -17.22 0.99
N ARG A 270 11.25 -18.45 1.51
CA ARG A 270 10.09 -19.13 2.12
C ARG A 270 9.86 -18.81 3.59
N THR A 271 10.76 -18.05 4.19
CA THR A 271 10.64 -17.59 5.57
C THR A 271 9.46 -16.61 5.72
N ALA A 272 8.74 -16.62 6.85
CA ALA A 272 7.68 -15.67 7.16
C ALA A 272 8.16 -14.23 7.03
N LEU A 273 9.39 -13.94 7.48
CA LEU A 273 9.98 -12.62 7.32
C LEU A 273 10.14 -12.25 5.84
N ALA A 274 10.71 -13.14 5.03
CA ALA A 274 10.92 -12.90 3.61
C ALA A 274 9.60 -12.74 2.83
N GLN A 275 8.63 -13.63 3.09
CA GLN A 275 7.31 -13.60 2.45
C GLN A 275 6.55 -12.32 2.79
N VAL A 276 6.54 -11.90 4.05
CA VAL A 276 5.89 -10.64 4.47
C VAL A 276 6.65 -9.43 3.94
N PHE A 277 7.98 -9.47 3.87
CA PHE A 277 8.79 -8.38 3.32
C PHE A 277 8.50 -8.16 1.83
N ALA A 278 8.59 -9.20 1.00
CA ALA A 278 8.33 -9.08 -0.43
C ALA A 278 6.85 -8.76 -0.72
N PHE A 279 5.92 -9.30 0.06
CA PHE A 279 4.51 -8.91 0.00
C PHE A 279 4.30 -7.41 0.31
N THR A 280 4.99 -6.89 1.33
CA THR A 280 4.92 -5.47 1.71
C THR A 280 5.48 -4.57 0.62
N LEU A 281 6.62 -4.92 0.02
CA LEU A 281 7.20 -4.17 -1.10
C LEU A 281 6.25 -4.13 -2.30
N HIS A 282 5.57 -5.24 -2.58
CA HIS A 282 4.57 -5.24 -3.62
C HIS A 282 3.38 -4.34 -3.29
N ALA A 283 2.84 -4.41 -2.08
CA ALA A 283 1.72 -3.55 -1.68
C ALA A 283 2.07 -2.06 -1.84
N LEU A 284 3.31 -1.67 -1.56
CA LEU A 284 3.83 -0.30 -1.77
C LEU A 284 4.05 0.09 -3.24
N ALA A 285 4.32 -0.89 -4.10
CA ALA A 285 4.51 -0.68 -5.53
C ALA A 285 3.18 -0.54 -6.30
N THR A 286 2.07 -0.97 -5.68
CA THR A 286 0.75 -1.02 -6.29
C THR A 286 0.04 0.32 -6.13
N ASP A 287 -0.63 0.78 -7.19
CA ASP A 287 -1.45 1.98 -7.11
C ASP A 287 -2.69 1.73 -6.22
N PRO A 288 -3.13 2.72 -5.42
CA PRO A 288 -4.29 2.56 -4.57
C PRO A 288 -5.56 2.31 -5.42
N PRO A 289 -6.56 1.59 -4.87
CA PRO A 289 -7.76 1.27 -5.62
C PRO A 289 -8.50 2.56 -6.03
N PRO A 290 -9.02 2.61 -7.27
CA PRO A 290 -9.75 3.77 -7.77
C PRO A 290 -11.08 3.92 -7.04
N GLN A 291 -11.71 5.07 -7.21
CA GLN A 291 -13.00 5.31 -6.57
C GLN A 291 -14.12 4.37 -7.04
N ALA A 292 -14.07 3.92 -8.29
CA ALA A 292 -14.99 2.95 -8.86
C ALA A 292 -14.94 1.60 -8.13
N TRP A 293 -13.77 1.21 -7.60
CA TRP A 293 -13.61 0.01 -6.79
C TRP A 293 -14.44 0.09 -5.51
N PHE A 294 -14.43 1.22 -4.81
CA PHE A 294 -15.28 1.42 -3.63
C PHE A 294 -16.77 1.45 -3.99
N ASP A 295 -17.13 2.06 -5.13
CA ASP A 295 -18.53 2.08 -5.58
C ASP A 295 -19.06 0.66 -5.84
N ALA A 296 -18.23 -0.24 -6.36
CA ALA A 296 -18.59 -1.64 -6.58
C ALA A 296 -18.82 -2.42 -5.26
N THR A 297 -18.22 -1.98 -4.14
CA THR A 297 -18.45 -2.60 -2.82
C THR A 297 -19.85 -2.32 -2.26
N ALA A 298 -20.56 -1.32 -2.77
CA ALA A 298 -21.90 -0.96 -2.28
C ALA A 298 -22.94 -2.08 -2.45
N GLY A 299 -22.69 -3.03 -3.36
CA GLY A 299 -23.54 -4.21 -3.57
C GLY A 299 -23.22 -5.41 -2.67
N LEU A 300 -22.22 -5.31 -1.80
CA LEU A 300 -21.86 -6.39 -0.88
C LEU A 300 -22.84 -6.47 0.29
N LYS A 301 -23.16 -7.71 0.66
CA LYS A 301 -24.01 -8.01 1.80
C LYS A 301 -23.22 -7.88 3.10
N THR A 302 -23.95 -7.76 4.22
CA THR A 302 -23.33 -7.72 5.55
C THR A 302 -23.47 -9.06 6.25
N TRP A 303 -22.40 -9.48 6.92
CA TRP A 303 -22.33 -10.73 7.65
C TRP A 303 -23.02 -10.54 9.01
N ALA A 304 -24.13 -11.26 9.21
CA ALA A 304 -24.96 -11.13 10.40
C ALA A 304 -24.49 -11.99 11.58
N VAL A 305 -23.62 -12.98 11.34
CA VAL A 305 -23.24 -13.99 12.34
C VAL A 305 -22.00 -13.58 13.11
N GLU A 306 -22.14 -13.59 14.43
CA GLU A 306 -21.08 -13.35 15.39
C GLU A 306 -20.04 -14.48 15.40
N TYR A 307 -18.77 -14.10 15.25
CA TYR A 307 -17.63 -15.01 15.32
C TYR A 307 -17.65 -15.90 16.59
N VAL A 308 -17.98 -15.28 17.72
CA VAL A 308 -18.04 -15.93 19.03
C VAL A 308 -19.12 -17.00 19.07
N ASP A 309 -20.20 -16.81 18.33
CA ASP A 309 -21.31 -17.75 18.30
C ASP A 309 -20.97 -18.99 17.46
N ILE A 310 -20.13 -18.83 16.43
CA ILE A 310 -19.53 -19.96 15.69
C ILE A 310 -18.57 -20.73 16.60
N LEU A 311 -17.68 -20.04 17.33
CA LEU A 311 -16.74 -20.69 18.25
C LEU A 311 -17.41 -21.42 19.41
N LYS A 312 -18.56 -20.95 19.91
CA LYS A 312 -19.31 -21.63 20.98
C LYS A 312 -19.88 -22.98 20.54
N LYS A 313 -20.20 -23.13 19.24
CA LYS A 313 -20.77 -24.35 18.66
C LYS A 313 -19.76 -25.48 18.50
N ILE A 314 -18.47 -25.16 18.29
CA ILE A 314 -17.42 -26.17 18.12
C ILE A 314 -17.11 -26.85 19.48
N PRO A 315 -17.41 -28.16 19.66
CA PRO A 315 -17.22 -28.84 20.95
C PRO A 315 -15.77 -28.81 21.41
N LYS A 316 -15.52 -28.42 22.68
CA LYS A 316 -14.17 -28.34 23.26
C LYS A 316 -13.42 -29.67 23.24
N THR A 317 -14.15 -30.79 23.29
CA THR A 317 -13.62 -32.16 23.23
C THR A 317 -13.03 -32.55 21.88
N LYS A 318 -13.38 -31.84 20.80
CA LYS A 318 -12.80 -32.04 19.46
C LYS A 318 -11.60 -31.15 19.17
N ARG A 319 -11.22 -30.26 20.10
CA ARG A 319 -10.06 -29.36 19.99
C ARG A 319 -8.82 -30.07 20.54
N LYS A 320 -8.25 -31.06 19.85
CA LYS A 320 -6.97 -31.65 20.33
C LYS A 320 -5.78 -30.71 20.01
N PRO A 321 -4.75 -30.69 20.87
CA PRO A 321 -3.51 -29.98 20.57
C PRO A 321 -2.72 -30.67 19.44
N GLY A 322 -2.33 -29.87 18.44
CA GLY A 322 -1.12 -30.01 17.62
C GLY A 322 -0.85 -31.36 16.95
N GLN A 323 -1.37 -31.58 15.75
CA GLN A 323 -0.81 -32.52 14.78
C GLN A 323 -0.83 -31.88 13.39
N LEU A 324 0.37 -31.72 12.78
CA LEU A 324 0.54 -31.05 11.48
C LEU A 324 -0.35 -31.68 10.38
N PRO A 325 -0.92 -30.88 9.46
CA PRO A 325 -1.81 -31.41 8.43
C PRO A 325 -1.03 -32.32 7.48
N SER A 326 -1.45 -33.58 7.32
CA SER A 326 -0.75 -34.52 6.43
C SER A 326 -1.01 -34.26 4.93
N SER A 327 -1.98 -33.40 4.59
CA SER A 327 -2.38 -33.09 3.20
C SER A 327 -2.00 -31.69 2.73
N TYR A 328 -1.26 -30.91 3.52
CA TYR A 328 -0.67 -29.67 3.03
C TYR A 328 0.42 -30.01 2.02
N LYS A 329 0.28 -29.50 0.79
CA LYS A 329 1.30 -29.65 -0.26
C LYS A 329 2.12 -28.38 -0.31
N THR A 330 3.42 -28.50 -0.07
CA THR A 330 4.37 -27.43 -0.31
C THR A 330 4.41 -27.14 -1.82
N GLU A 331 4.17 -25.90 -2.22
CA GLU A 331 4.34 -25.52 -3.62
C GLU A 331 5.84 -25.52 -3.94
N LYS A 332 6.26 -26.49 -4.77
CA LYS A 332 7.59 -26.45 -5.36
C LYS A 332 7.60 -25.32 -6.38
N TRP A 333 8.53 -24.40 -6.20
CA TRP A 333 8.76 -23.28 -7.11
C TRP A 333 9.35 -23.87 -8.38
N GLU A 334 8.53 -24.36 -9.30
CA GLU A 334 9.03 -24.95 -10.54
C GLU A 334 9.81 -23.90 -11.34
N GLU A 335 10.97 -24.30 -11.85
CA GLU A 335 11.72 -23.61 -12.91
C GLU A 335 10.90 -23.66 -14.20
N SER A 336 9.82 -22.89 -14.23
CA SER A 336 9.12 -22.65 -15.49
C SER A 336 10.08 -21.85 -16.36
N ALA A 337 10.61 -22.50 -17.41
CA ALA A 337 11.39 -21.85 -18.45
C ALA A 337 10.74 -20.50 -18.80
N CYS A 338 11.48 -19.41 -18.62
CA CYS A 338 11.07 -18.08 -19.04
C CYS A 338 10.44 -18.18 -20.42
N ALA A 339 9.14 -17.88 -20.51
CA ALA A 339 8.56 -17.56 -21.80
C ALA A 339 9.41 -16.44 -22.42
N PRO A 340 9.80 -16.53 -23.70
CA PRO A 340 10.65 -15.53 -24.31
C PRO A 340 9.99 -14.16 -24.15
N ILE A 341 10.75 -13.22 -23.56
CA ILE A 341 10.41 -11.81 -23.52
C ILE A 341 10.06 -11.39 -24.96
N PRO A 342 8.88 -10.82 -25.24
CA PRO A 342 8.61 -10.23 -26.54
C PRO A 342 9.57 -9.04 -26.70
N THR A 343 10.60 -9.21 -27.50
CA THR A 343 11.47 -8.10 -27.92
C THR A 343 10.68 -7.20 -28.88
N PRO A 344 10.71 -5.88 -28.71
CA PRO A 344 10.05 -4.97 -29.63
C PRO A 344 10.88 -4.86 -30.91
N ALA A 345 10.50 -5.59 -31.95
CA ALA A 345 11.12 -5.51 -33.27
C ALA A 345 10.18 -4.86 -34.29
N ARG A 346 10.52 -3.61 -34.65
CA ARG A 346 10.37 -2.93 -35.95
C ARG A 346 9.07 -3.15 -36.73
N CYS A 347 8.18 -2.15 -36.64
CA CYS A 347 7.46 -1.66 -37.82
C CYS A 347 8.01 -0.27 -38.17
N ALA A 348 8.97 -0.25 -39.09
CA ALA A 348 9.27 0.92 -39.89
C ALA A 348 8.77 0.64 -41.31
N GLN A 349 8.10 1.66 -41.87
CA GLN A 349 7.66 1.85 -43.26
C GLN A 349 6.25 1.37 -43.61
N ALA A 350 5.29 2.31 -43.54
CA ALA A 350 4.41 2.58 -44.66
C ALA A 350 3.90 4.04 -44.63
N ALA A 351 4.11 4.71 -45.77
CA ALA A 351 3.37 5.84 -46.34
C ALA A 351 3.45 7.23 -45.68
N GLU A 352 4.29 8.07 -46.30
CA GLU A 352 4.19 9.52 -46.33
C GLU A 352 2.76 9.97 -46.69
N THR A 353 2.10 10.69 -45.78
CA THR A 353 1.06 11.67 -46.13
C THR A 353 1.26 12.90 -45.23
N GLY A 354 1.26 14.09 -45.85
CA GLY A 354 1.79 15.34 -45.30
C GLY A 354 1.14 15.91 -44.02
N PRO A 355 1.66 17.03 -43.51
CA PRO A 355 1.37 17.52 -42.16
C PRO A 355 -0.07 18.04 -42.07
N ARG A 356 -0.90 17.39 -41.25
CA ARG A 356 -2.16 17.96 -40.79
C ARG A 356 -1.93 18.60 -39.44
N HIS A 357 -2.00 19.93 -39.43
CA HIS A 357 -2.21 20.77 -38.25
C HIS A 357 -3.23 20.12 -37.29
N ASN A 358 -2.79 19.67 -36.11
CA ASN A 358 -3.54 19.67 -34.82
C ASN A 358 -2.90 18.89 -33.65
N ASP A 359 -1.65 18.41 -33.73
CA ASP A 359 -1.06 17.55 -32.66
C ASP A 359 -0.68 18.26 -31.35
N ALA A 360 -0.79 19.59 -31.25
CA ALA A 360 -0.38 20.33 -30.05
C ALA A 360 -1.43 20.34 -28.92
N LEU A 361 -2.70 20.00 -29.21
CA LEU A 361 -3.80 20.05 -28.23
C LEU A 361 -3.95 18.75 -27.43
N ASP A 362 -3.44 17.63 -27.93
CA ASP A 362 -3.60 16.32 -27.27
C ASP A 362 -2.48 15.97 -26.28
N ALA A 363 -1.33 16.66 -26.31
CA ALA A 363 -0.21 16.40 -25.41
C ALA A 363 -0.46 16.87 -23.95
N GLU A 364 -1.28 17.90 -23.70
CA GLU A 364 -1.60 18.39 -22.34
C GLU A 364 -2.60 17.51 -21.57
N SER A 365 -3.27 16.60 -22.29
CA SER A 365 -4.28 15.69 -21.73
C SER A 365 -3.67 14.51 -20.96
N GLN A 366 -2.38 14.22 -21.14
CA GLN A 366 -1.70 13.05 -20.56
C GLN A 366 -0.92 13.31 -19.26
N VAL A 367 -0.81 14.56 -18.79
CA VAL A 367 -0.08 14.87 -17.54
C VAL A 367 -0.93 14.44 -16.33
N SER A 368 -0.40 13.48 -15.56
CA SER A 368 -1.03 13.01 -14.32
C SER A 368 -1.37 14.18 -13.38
N ILE A 369 -2.55 14.13 -12.77
CA ILE A 369 -2.98 15.08 -11.74
C ILE A 369 -1.95 15.24 -10.62
N LYS A 370 -1.14 14.21 -10.33
CA LYS A 370 -0.08 14.23 -9.31
C LYS A 370 0.94 15.33 -9.58
N GLU A 371 1.37 15.48 -10.83
CA GLU A 371 2.44 16.39 -11.26
C GLU A 371 1.93 17.77 -11.66
N ARG A 372 0.64 17.89 -12.00
CA ARG A 372 0.08 19.14 -12.53
C ARG A 372 0.17 20.32 -11.54
N PRO A 373 0.63 21.52 -11.91
CA PRO A 373 0.70 22.64 -10.97
C PRO A 373 -0.69 23.12 -10.51
N PHE A 374 -0.74 23.74 -9.33
CA PHE A 374 -1.96 24.39 -8.84
C PHE A 374 -2.18 25.75 -9.52
N CYS A 375 -3.44 26.16 -9.66
CA CYS A 375 -3.78 27.53 -10.07
C CYS A 375 -3.37 28.55 -9.00
N THR A 376 -3.03 29.76 -9.45
CA THR A 376 -2.67 30.87 -8.56
C THR A 376 -3.87 31.38 -7.76
N HIS A 377 -3.60 32.00 -6.60
CA HIS A 377 -4.65 32.68 -5.82
C HIS A 377 -5.41 33.71 -6.65
N LYS A 378 -4.69 34.49 -7.48
CA LYS A 378 -5.27 35.53 -8.33
C LYS A 378 -6.22 34.94 -9.39
N CYS A 379 -5.84 33.82 -10.01
CA CYS A 379 -6.71 33.09 -10.93
C CYS A 379 -8.00 32.61 -10.25
N LEU A 380 -7.91 32.05 -9.03
CA LEU A 380 -9.10 31.58 -8.30
C LEU A 380 -9.95 32.72 -7.73
N LEU A 381 -9.37 33.87 -7.40
CA LEU A 381 -10.12 35.09 -7.08
C LEU A 381 -10.87 35.60 -8.32
N GLY A 382 -10.26 35.52 -9.50
CA GLY A 382 -10.91 35.89 -10.74
C GLY A 382 -12.12 35.01 -11.07
N LEU A 383 -12.05 33.72 -10.74
CA LEU A 383 -13.19 32.81 -10.81
C LEU A 383 -14.35 33.23 -9.88
N LEU A 384 -14.05 33.78 -8.70
CA LEU A 384 -15.06 34.22 -7.73
C LEU A 384 -15.72 35.55 -8.11
N TYR A 385 -14.96 36.50 -8.64
CA TYR A 385 -15.42 37.88 -8.86
C TYR A 385 -15.53 38.28 -10.33
N GLY A 386 -15.29 37.36 -11.26
CA GLY A 386 -15.38 37.61 -12.69
C GLY A 386 -14.29 38.56 -13.23
N SER A 387 -13.07 38.52 -12.68
CA SER A 387 -11.95 39.30 -13.22
C SER A 387 -11.39 38.67 -14.49
N THR A 388 -10.31 39.22 -15.06
CA THR A 388 -9.56 38.55 -16.12
C THR A 388 -8.73 37.40 -15.58
N LEU A 389 -8.44 36.42 -16.44
CA LEU A 389 -7.53 35.31 -16.16
C LEU A 389 -6.14 35.84 -15.78
N ASP A 390 -5.49 35.17 -14.83
CA ASP A 390 -4.13 35.51 -14.42
C ASP A 390 -3.11 34.96 -15.43
N PRO A 391 -2.35 35.81 -16.16
CA PRO A 391 -1.37 35.34 -17.14
C PRO A 391 -0.22 34.55 -16.52
N ALA A 392 0.01 34.72 -15.22
CA ALA A 392 1.00 33.97 -14.45
C ALA A 392 0.51 32.59 -14.01
N CYS A 393 -0.74 32.22 -14.32
CA CYS A 393 -1.28 30.92 -13.93
C CYS A 393 -0.60 29.80 -14.72
N PRO A 394 -0.02 28.78 -14.04
CA PRO A 394 0.62 27.65 -14.72
C PRO A 394 -0.32 26.85 -15.62
N ASN A 395 -1.62 26.90 -15.34
CA ASN A 395 -2.67 26.18 -16.08
C ASN A 395 -3.38 27.06 -17.11
N MET A 396 -2.79 28.21 -17.48
CA MET A 396 -3.46 29.16 -18.36
C MET A 396 -3.82 28.54 -19.71
N ALA A 397 -2.93 27.75 -20.32
CA ALA A 397 -3.22 27.06 -21.59
C ALA A 397 -4.45 26.14 -21.52
N SER A 398 -4.73 25.56 -20.35
CA SER A 398 -5.89 24.68 -20.12
C SER A 398 -7.16 25.43 -19.71
N HIS A 399 -7.08 26.75 -19.45
CA HIS A 399 -8.26 27.58 -19.18
C HIS A 399 -8.95 27.99 -20.49
N ARG A 400 -10.26 28.26 -20.40
CA ARG A 400 -11.00 28.92 -21.49
C ARG A 400 -10.67 30.42 -21.53
N LYS A 401 -11.27 31.18 -22.46
CA LYS A 401 -11.02 32.62 -22.63
C LYS A 401 -11.48 33.48 -21.44
N GLU A 402 -12.48 33.01 -20.69
CA GLU A 402 -13.07 33.73 -19.56
C GLU A 402 -13.20 32.80 -18.35
N HIS A 403 -13.30 33.41 -17.16
CA HIS A 403 -13.55 32.68 -15.94
C HIS A 403 -14.96 32.07 -15.92
N LEU A 404 -15.05 30.86 -15.38
CA LEU A 404 -16.33 30.20 -15.15
C LEU A 404 -17.01 30.82 -13.92
N PRO A 405 -18.32 31.11 -13.94
CA PRO A 405 -19.04 31.52 -12.74
C PRO A 405 -18.89 30.49 -11.61
N GLN A 406 -18.82 30.97 -10.36
CA GLN A 406 -18.58 30.14 -9.18
C GLN A 406 -19.60 29.00 -9.03
N ASP A 407 -20.88 29.27 -9.25
CA ASP A 407 -21.97 28.31 -9.18
C ASP A 407 -21.83 27.21 -10.24
N GLN A 408 -21.47 27.58 -11.47
CA GLN A 408 -21.19 26.65 -12.55
C GLN A 408 -19.96 25.79 -12.24
N PHE A 409 -18.90 26.39 -11.69
CA PHE A 409 -17.72 25.64 -11.24
C PHE A 409 -18.11 24.57 -10.21
N LEU A 410 -18.85 24.95 -9.17
CA LEU A 410 -19.29 24.03 -8.11
C LEU A 410 -20.22 22.93 -8.64
N HIS A 411 -21.04 23.24 -9.64
CA HIS A 411 -21.90 22.26 -10.30
C HIS A 411 -21.08 21.26 -11.13
N LEU A 412 -20.20 21.75 -12.02
CA LEU A 412 -19.40 20.88 -12.89
C LEU A 412 -18.44 20.00 -12.09
N ILE A 413 -17.78 20.54 -11.06
CA ILE A 413 -16.86 19.74 -10.24
C ILE A 413 -17.61 18.69 -9.41
N ARG A 414 -18.83 18.99 -8.94
CA ARG A 414 -19.68 18.02 -8.25
C ARG A 414 -20.06 16.86 -9.17
N THR A 415 -20.40 17.16 -10.42
CA THR A 415 -20.72 16.15 -11.43
C THR A 415 -19.48 15.32 -11.78
N GLN A 416 -18.34 15.98 -12.02
CA GLN A 416 -17.09 15.29 -12.34
C GLN A 416 -16.67 14.33 -11.22
N LEU A 417 -16.67 14.75 -9.95
CA LEU A 417 -16.32 13.88 -8.82
C LEU A 417 -17.23 12.65 -8.66
N ALA A 418 -18.42 12.67 -9.27
CA ALA A 418 -19.36 11.56 -9.27
C ALA A 418 -19.17 10.60 -10.45
N THR A 419 -18.64 11.09 -11.58
CA THR A 419 -18.47 10.31 -12.82
C THR A 419 -17.03 9.87 -13.04
N ASP A 420 -16.07 10.73 -12.71
CA ASP A 420 -14.64 10.50 -12.83
C ASP A 420 -14.14 9.73 -11.61
N ARG A 421 -14.29 8.41 -11.69
CA ARG A 421 -14.01 7.47 -10.58
C ARG A 421 -12.87 6.50 -10.89
N GLY A 422 -12.17 6.68 -12.02
CA GLY A 422 -11.09 5.83 -12.51
C GLY A 422 -9.76 5.97 -11.74
N SER A 423 -8.74 5.22 -12.17
CA SER A 423 -7.37 5.30 -11.63
C SER A 423 -6.61 6.53 -12.12
N ASP A 424 -7.02 7.07 -13.27
CA ASP A 424 -6.55 8.29 -13.91
C ASP A 424 -7.38 9.53 -13.53
N ALA A 425 -8.31 9.39 -12.59
CA ALA A 425 -9.22 10.45 -12.20
C ALA A 425 -8.50 11.73 -11.77
N ASP A 426 -9.09 12.87 -12.11
CA ASP A 426 -8.58 14.21 -11.85
C ASP A 426 -8.71 14.63 -10.36
N CYS A 427 -8.78 13.67 -9.45
CA CYS A 427 -8.84 13.85 -8.01
C CYS A 427 -7.84 12.92 -7.30
N TYR A 428 -6.80 13.51 -6.70
CA TYR A 428 -5.70 12.78 -6.09
C TYR A 428 -5.56 13.08 -4.59
N PRO A 429 -5.52 12.07 -3.70
CA PRO A 429 -5.30 12.30 -2.29
C PRO A 429 -3.88 12.81 -2.01
N LEU A 430 -3.76 13.83 -1.17
CA LEU A 430 -2.45 14.37 -0.77
C LEU A 430 -1.87 13.67 0.47
N TYR A 431 -2.54 12.63 0.98
CA TYR A 431 -2.18 11.88 2.21
C TYR A 431 -1.99 12.78 3.44
N LEU A 432 -2.64 13.95 3.43
CA LEU A 432 -2.71 14.87 4.56
C LEU A 432 -4.09 14.70 5.21
N LYS A 433 -4.16 13.80 6.19
CA LYS A 433 -5.35 13.57 7.02
C LYS A 433 -5.20 14.36 8.31
N GLY A 434 -6.07 15.34 8.51
CA GLY A 434 -6.23 16.04 9.78
C GLY A 434 -7.25 15.33 10.68
N SER A 435 -7.49 15.89 11.86
CA SER A 435 -8.52 15.39 12.79
C SER A 435 -9.95 15.43 12.23
N ARG A 436 -10.19 16.22 11.17
CA ARG A 436 -11.53 16.56 10.66
C ARG A 436 -11.73 16.28 9.17
N GLY A 437 -10.74 15.74 8.47
CA GLY A 437 -10.85 15.54 7.04
C GLY A 437 -9.53 15.20 6.34
N ALA A 438 -9.62 14.94 5.04
CA ALA A 438 -8.47 14.71 4.18
C ALA A 438 -8.39 15.76 3.07
N LEU A 439 -7.16 16.06 2.64
CA LEU A 439 -6.91 16.94 1.51
C LEU A 439 -6.72 16.15 0.22
N PHE A 440 -7.35 16.67 -0.83
CA PHE A 440 -7.29 16.17 -2.19
C PHE A 440 -6.83 17.31 -3.11
N LYS A 441 -6.09 16.95 -4.14
CA LYS A 441 -5.81 17.80 -5.29
C LYS A 441 -6.82 17.47 -6.37
N VAL A 442 -7.52 18.47 -6.87
CA VAL A 442 -8.61 18.28 -7.83
C VAL A 442 -8.41 19.20 -9.03
N ARG A 443 -8.62 18.66 -10.23
CA ARG A 443 -8.71 19.41 -11.48
C ARG A 443 -10.13 19.36 -12.03
N LEU A 444 -10.70 20.51 -12.37
CA LEU A 444 -11.89 20.55 -13.22
C LEU A 444 -11.47 20.35 -14.68
N SER A 445 -11.61 19.12 -15.21
CA SER A 445 -11.04 18.72 -16.51
C SER A 445 -11.52 19.61 -17.66
N SER A 446 -12.79 20.05 -17.61
CA SER A 446 -13.41 20.86 -18.65
C SER A 446 -12.85 22.29 -18.79
N HIS A 447 -12.18 22.81 -17.76
CA HIS A 447 -11.72 24.20 -17.68
C HIS A 447 -10.30 24.36 -17.10
N GLY A 448 -9.59 23.27 -16.79
CA GLY A 448 -8.20 23.28 -16.35
C GLY A 448 -7.94 23.79 -14.92
N TYR A 449 -8.96 24.16 -14.15
CA TYR A 449 -8.77 24.65 -12.78
C TYR A 449 -8.26 23.56 -11.86
N THR A 450 -7.02 23.71 -11.35
CA THR A 450 -6.39 22.76 -10.43
C THR A 450 -6.23 23.41 -9.05
N LEU A 451 -6.81 22.81 -8.02
CA LEU A 451 -6.90 23.39 -6.68
C LEU A 451 -6.99 22.30 -5.59
N ILE A 452 -7.19 22.71 -4.35
CA ILE A 452 -7.36 21.81 -3.20
C ILE A 452 -8.84 21.59 -2.94
N ALA A 453 -9.21 20.35 -2.67
CA ALA A 453 -10.48 19.99 -2.04
C ALA A 453 -10.21 19.42 -0.65
N LYS A 454 -10.85 19.98 0.37
CA LYS A 454 -10.85 19.47 1.73
C LYS A 454 -12.12 18.65 1.93
N GLY A 455 -11.98 17.33 1.96
CA GLY A 455 -13.08 16.40 2.22
C GLY A 455 -13.36 16.31 3.71
N MET A 456 -14.64 16.32 4.09
CA MET A 456 -15.09 16.19 5.48
C MET A 456 -16.13 15.06 5.61
N GLU A 457 -16.06 14.35 6.74
CA GLU A 457 -17.00 13.29 7.12
C GLU A 457 -18.25 13.92 7.73
N SER A 458 -19.43 13.64 7.16
CA SER A 458 -20.84 13.83 7.62
C SER A 458 -21.31 15.14 8.29
N HIS A 459 -20.45 15.92 8.95
CA HIS A 459 -20.82 17.04 9.81
C HIS A 459 -20.84 18.36 9.02
N GLN A 460 -22.00 18.68 8.45
CA GLN A 460 -22.18 19.92 7.68
C GLN A 460 -21.97 21.19 8.49
N GLU A 461 -22.20 21.16 9.81
CA GLU A 461 -22.10 22.33 10.69
C GLU A 461 -20.70 22.90 10.75
N HIS A 462 -19.68 22.06 10.92
CA HIS A 462 -18.29 22.49 10.94
C HIS A 462 -17.85 23.07 9.60
N LEU A 463 -18.31 22.46 8.50
CA LEU A 463 -18.02 22.92 7.15
C LEU A 463 -18.70 24.27 6.86
N ASN A 464 -19.91 24.49 7.39
CA ASN A 464 -20.59 25.78 7.34
C ASN A 464 -19.81 26.83 8.13
N HIS A 465 -19.39 26.51 9.35
CA HIS A 465 -18.58 27.40 10.17
C HIS A 465 -17.26 27.77 9.47
N GLU A 466 -16.53 26.78 8.96
CA GLU A 466 -15.26 26.99 8.25
C GLU A 466 -15.46 27.89 7.01
N ARG A 467 -16.46 27.61 6.17
CA ARG A 467 -16.78 28.50 5.04
C ARG A 467 -17.12 29.91 5.51
N ASN A 468 -17.93 30.04 6.56
CA ASN A 468 -18.35 31.35 7.05
C ASN A 468 -17.15 32.18 7.55
N MET A 469 -16.12 31.54 8.12
CA MET A 469 -14.87 32.21 8.47
C MET A 469 -14.13 32.75 7.24
N TYR A 470 -14.07 31.97 6.16
CA TYR A 470 -13.53 32.46 4.88
C TYR A 470 -14.35 33.64 4.34
N THR A 471 -15.69 33.56 4.40
CA THR A 471 -16.58 34.66 3.97
C THR A 471 -16.35 35.92 4.80
N HIS A 472 -16.13 35.79 6.11
CA HIS A 472 -15.83 36.94 6.99
C HIS A 472 -14.47 37.57 6.68
N ALA A 473 -13.46 36.75 6.39
CA ALA A 473 -12.09 37.17 6.08
C ALA A 473 -11.86 37.46 4.58
N LEU A 474 -12.88 37.93 3.86
CA LEU A 474 -12.84 38.10 2.40
C LEU A 474 -11.66 38.93 1.90
N LYS A 475 -11.36 40.04 2.60
CA LYS A 475 -10.34 41.03 2.22
C LYS A 475 -8.91 40.50 2.27
N VAL A 476 -8.69 39.39 2.96
CA VAL A 476 -7.35 38.84 3.20
C VAL A 476 -7.12 37.48 2.50
N GLN A 477 -8.13 36.98 1.77
CA GLN A 477 -8.02 35.79 0.94
C GLN A 477 -7.05 36.00 -0.23
N GLY A 478 -6.21 35.01 -0.48
CA GLY A 478 -5.13 35.06 -1.48
C GLY A 478 -3.91 35.87 -1.05
N ALA A 479 -3.95 36.50 0.13
CA ALA A 479 -2.83 37.22 0.71
C ALA A 479 -2.26 36.52 1.96
N CYS A 480 -3.06 36.37 3.01
CA CYS A 480 -2.63 35.69 4.24
C CYS A 480 -3.38 34.39 4.54
N ILE A 481 -4.52 34.16 3.88
CA ILE A 481 -5.25 32.89 3.92
C ILE A 481 -5.55 32.40 2.51
N PRO A 482 -5.81 31.09 2.33
CA PRO A 482 -6.25 30.55 1.05
C PRO A 482 -7.53 31.22 0.53
N VAL A 483 -7.66 31.25 -0.79
CA VAL A 483 -8.91 31.60 -1.48
C VAL A 483 -9.87 30.43 -1.34
N CYS A 484 -11.05 30.68 -0.80
CA CYS A 484 -12.13 29.70 -0.68
C CYS A 484 -13.10 29.86 -1.84
N VAL A 485 -13.02 28.94 -2.80
CA VAL A 485 -13.89 28.91 -3.98
C VAL A 485 -15.32 28.52 -3.60
N GLY A 486 -15.52 27.72 -2.56
CA GLY A 486 -16.85 27.36 -2.08
C GLY A 486 -16.94 25.90 -1.65
N LYS A 487 -18.14 25.46 -1.33
CA LYS A 487 -18.40 24.10 -0.84
C LYS A 487 -19.42 23.39 -1.71
N THR A 488 -19.33 22.06 -1.78
CA THR A 488 -20.36 21.24 -2.41
C THR A 488 -20.63 19.96 -1.62
N SER A 489 -21.85 19.47 -1.72
CA SER A 489 -22.21 18.12 -1.26
C SER A 489 -22.05 17.17 -2.42
N LEU A 490 -21.30 16.10 -2.23
CA LEU A 490 -21.02 15.13 -3.28
C LEU A 490 -22.27 14.28 -3.57
N LEU A 491 -22.43 13.87 -4.83
CA LEU A 491 -23.49 12.95 -5.24
C LEU A 491 -23.21 11.51 -4.78
N ARG A 492 -21.92 11.16 -4.74
CA ARG A 492 -21.42 9.89 -4.22
C ARG A 492 -20.35 10.17 -3.16
N PRO A 493 -20.24 9.32 -2.13
CA PRO A 493 -19.15 9.42 -1.17
C PRO A 493 -17.79 9.30 -1.86
N TYR A 494 -16.86 10.14 -1.46
CA TYR A 494 -15.44 9.97 -1.81
C TYR A 494 -14.74 9.19 -0.70
N TYR A 495 -13.98 8.16 -1.06
CA TYR A 495 -13.35 7.25 -0.09
C TYR A 495 -11.84 7.47 -0.06
N HIS A 496 -11.26 7.61 1.13
CA HIS A 496 -9.80 7.62 1.30
C HIS A 496 -9.39 7.34 2.74
N SER A 497 -8.47 6.38 2.93
CA SER A 497 -7.83 6.05 4.22
C SER A 497 -8.85 5.85 5.36
N GLY A 498 -9.84 4.98 5.12
CA GLY A 498 -10.91 4.69 6.08
C GLY A 498 -12.01 5.74 6.20
N GLY A 499 -11.81 6.93 5.62
CA GLY A 499 -12.75 8.04 5.67
C GLY A 499 -13.73 8.04 4.50
N LYS A 500 -14.99 8.40 4.79
CA LYS A 500 -16.08 8.57 3.83
C LYS A 500 -16.50 10.03 3.78
N TYR A 501 -16.07 10.73 2.74
CA TYR A 501 -16.28 12.17 2.60
C TYR A 501 -17.53 12.44 1.76
N MET A 502 -18.51 13.15 2.36
CA MET A 502 -19.77 13.52 1.70
C MET A 502 -19.78 14.98 1.25
N HIS A 503 -18.87 15.78 1.78
CA HIS A 503 -18.78 17.19 1.49
C HIS A 503 -17.34 17.59 1.24
N MET A 504 -17.15 18.51 0.30
CA MET A 504 -15.83 19.06 -0.02
C MET A 504 -15.87 20.59 0.00
N LEU A 505 -14.84 21.18 0.61
CA LEU A 505 -14.55 22.62 0.56
C LEU A 505 -13.38 22.86 -0.40
N PHE A 506 -13.56 23.72 -1.38
CA PHE A 506 -12.59 24.01 -2.42
C PHE A 506 -11.76 25.24 -2.09
N LEU A 507 -10.45 25.06 -2.01
CA LEU A 507 -9.48 26.05 -1.56
C LEU A 507 -8.33 26.18 -2.57
N SER A 508 -7.73 27.36 -2.67
CA SER A 508 -6.44 27.52 -3.34
C SER A 508 -5.32 26.81 -2.57
N TRP A 509 -4.27 26.37 -3.28
CA TRP A 509 -3.06 25.86 -2.64
C TRP A 509 -2.33 26.94 -1.84
N ALA A 510 -1.93 26.62 -0.60
CA ALA A 510 -1.30 27.58 0.33
C ALA A 510 0.18 27.28 0.61
N GLY A 511 0.76 26.30 -0.10
CA GLY A 511 2.13 25.84 0.15
C GLY A 511 2.22 24.66 1.12
N LYS A 512 3.46 24.32 1.50
CA LYS A 512 3.78 23.17 2.35
C LYS A 512 3.80 23.58 3.84
N PRO A 513 3.58 22.63 4.78
CA PRO A 513 3.60 22.94 6.21
C PRO A 513 4.95 23.50 6.67
N LEU A 514 4.93 24.64 7.37
CA LEU A 514 6.14 25.38 7.76
C LEU A 514 7.06 24.58 8.69
N PHE A 515 6.51 23.81 9.63
CA PHE A 515 7.30 23.05 10.62
C PHE A 515 8.31 22.08 10.00
N LYS A 516 8.11 21.66 8.74
CA LYS A 516 9.07 20.80 8.01
C LYS A 516 10.30 21.54 7.48
N TYR A 517 10.24 22.87 7.41
CA TYR A 517 11.25 23.72 6.77
C TYR A 517 11.82 24.79 7.70
N ILE A 518 11.33 24.86 8.94
CA ILE A 518 11.88 25.77 9.94
C ILE A 518 13.23 25.23 10.42
N SER A 519 14.27 26.04 10.23
CA SER A 519 15.60 25.85 10.80
C SER A 519 15.90 26.99 11.79
N PRO A 520 16.89 26.85 12.68
CA PRO A 520 17.30 27.93 13.58
C PRO A 520 17.56 29.26 12.85
N ASP A 521 18.14 29.20 11.65
CA ASP A 521 18.54 30.38 10.87
C ASP A 521 17.35 31.13 10.24
N ASN A 522 16.31 30.40 9.81
CA ASN A 522 15.16 31.00 9.12
C ASN A 522 13.94 31.24 10.04
N ARG A 523 14.01 30.79 11.30
CA ARG A 523 12.90 30.85 12.26
C ARG A 523 12.37 32.27 12.48
N SER A 524 13.27 33.25 12.58
CA SER A 524 12.90 34.66 12.79
C SER A 524 12.12 35.23 11.59
N PHE A 525 12.50 34.84 10.37
CA PHE A 525 11.82 35.23 9.14
C PHE A 525 10.39 34.70 9.09
N TYR A 526 10.19 33.40 9.33
CA TYR A 526 8.86 32.80 9.32
C TYR A 526 7.98 33.28 10.46
N LYS A 527 8.54 33.51 11.66
CA LYS A 527 7.81 34.15 12.78
C LYS A 527 7.24 35.52 12.38
N ARG A 528 8.03 36.37 11.72
CA ARG A 528 7.56 37.70 11.25
C ARG A 528 6.47 37.57 10.20
N LYS A 529 6.60 36.63 9.26
CA LYS A 529 5.57 36.37 8.22
C LYS A 529 4.27 35.87 8.84
N ALA A 530 4.33 34.92 9.77
CA ALA A 530 3.17 34.41 10.50
C ALA A 530 2.49 35.50 11.34
N ALA A 531 3.27 36.34 12.04
CA ALA A 531 2.73 37.47 12.80
C ALA A 531 1.97 38.45 11.88
N ARG A 532 2.52 38.76 10.70
CA ARG A 532 1.84 39.62 9.71
C ARG A 532 0.55 38.99 9.20
N ALA A 533 0.53 37.67 8.98
CA ALA A 533 -0.68 36.95 8.57
C ALA A 533 -1.77 37.00 9.66
N LEU A 534 -1.39 36.74 10.92
CA LEU A 534 -2.30 36.84 12.07
C LEU A 534 -2.81 38.26 12.28
N GLN A 535 -1.97 39.27 12.11
CA GLN A 535 -2.39 40.68 12.17
C GLN A 535 -3.46 40.99 11.11
N GLY A 536 -3.29 40.45 9.88
CA GLY A 536 -4.31 40.57 8.83
C GLY A 536 -5.64 39.93 9.22
N LEU A 537 -5.62 38.77 9.88
CA LEU A 537 -6.83 38.12 10.40
C LEU A 537 -7.48 38.93 11.54
N HIS A 538 -6.68 39.44 12.48
CA HIS A 538 -7.19 40.25 13.59
C HIS A 538 -7.84 41.55 13.10
N GLN A 539 -7.34 42.15 12.01
CA GLN A 539 -8.00 43.31 11.38
C GLN A 539 -9.38 42.98 10.79
N GLN A 540 -9.66 41.70 10.55
CA GLN A 540 -11.00 41.20 10.17
C GLN A 540 -11.76 40.64 11.37
N ASN A 541 -11.34 40.91 12.61
CA ASN A 541 -11.92 40.38 13.85
C ASN A 541 -11.94 38.83 13.92
N VAL A 542 -11.01 38.16 13.25
CA VAL A 542 -10.87 36.69 13.30
C VAL A 542 -9.66 36.29 14.12
N ILE A 543 -9.87 35.44 15.12
CA ILE A 543 -8.80 34.81 15.90
C ILE A 543 -8.62 33.37 15.41
N HIS A 544 -7.40 32.98 15.03
CA HIS A 544 -7.14 31.66 14.42
C HIS A 544 -7.38 30.47 15.37
N GLY A 545 -7.10 30.62 16.67
CA GLY A 545 -7.39 29.63 17.71
C GLY A 545 -6.50 28.38 17.74
N ASP A 546 -5.90 27.99 16.60
CA ASP A 546 -5.05 26.79 16.46
C ASP A 546 -3.77 27.08 15.67
N ALA A 547 -3.11 28.20 15.95
CA ALA A 547 -1.88 28.58 15.27
C ALA A 547 -0.67 27.94 15.96
N ALA A 548 0.03 27.04 15.27
CA ALA A 548 1.27 26.41 15.72
C ALA A 548 2.42 26.71 14.74
N LEU A 549 3.62 26.98 15.28
CA LEU A 549 4.84 27.35 14.54
C LEU A 549 5.99 26.42 14.87
#